data_AF-A0A7M2ZLT6-F1
#
_entry.id   AF-A0A7M2ZLT6-F1
#
_cell.length_a   1.000
_cell.length_b   1.000
_cell.length_c   1.000
_cell.angle_alpha   90.00
_cell.angle_beta   90.00
_cell.angle_gamma   90.00
#
_symmetry.space_group_name_H-M   'P 1'
#
loop_
_entity.id
_entity.type
_entity.pdbx_description
1 polymer ?
#
loop_
_entity_poly.entity_id
_entity_poly.type
_entity_poly.pdbx_seq_one_letter_code
_entity_poly.pdbx_strand_id
1 'polypeptide(L)'
;MRAVASTIVLLTLCGFAYAEESKSLATQAGEATAPIAEAIGSGFNRIVTEFMAGTDGMAGDAARKSLKMQDKREREANRGVRKTMKECIKPENVIDDDVKECMEGLRVKEW
;
A
#
# COMPACT_ATOMS: atom_id res chain seq x y z
N MET A 1 -31.45 40.75 5.62
CA MET A 1 -32.19 39.57 6.15
C MET A 1 -32.90 38.73 5.10
N ARG A 2 -33.25 39.24 3.90
CA ARG A 2 -33.91 38.43 2.84
C ARG A 2 -32.99 37.39 2.16
N ALA A 3 -31.71 37.70 1.99
CA ALA A 3 -30.76 36.80 1.31
C ALA A 3 -30.42 35.54 2.14
N VAL A 4 -30.36 35.67 3.47
CA VAL A 4 -30.02 34.56 4.38
C VAL A 4 -31.17 33.56 4.51
N ALA A 5 -32.41 34.03 4.44
CA ALA A 5 -33.58 33.15 4.44
C ALA A 5 -33.68 32.32 3.15
N SER A 6 -33.27 32.88 2.01
CA SER A 6 -33.35 32.20 0.71
C SER A 6 -32.36 31.04 0.57
N THR A 7 -31.19 31.12 1.20
CA THR A 7 -30.20 30.03 1.20
C THR A 7 -30.60 28.86 2.10
N ILE A 8 -31.33 29.13 3.19
CA ILE A 8 -31.78 28.09 4.11
C ILE A 8 -32.93 27.26 3.49
N VAL A 9 -33.81 27.89 2.71
CA VAL A 9 -34.92 27.21 2.02
C VAL A 9 -34.43 26.31 0.88
N LEU A 10 -33.34 26.66 0.19
CA LEU A 10 -32.75 25.81 -0.84
C LEU A 10 -32.08 24.56 -0.27
N LEU A 11 -31.46 24.66 0.91
CA LEU A 11 -30.84 23.52 1.59
C LEU A 11 -31.88 22.51 2.13
N THR A 12 -33.06 22.97 2.54
CA THR A 12 -34.13 22.08 3.04
C THR A 12 -34.92 21.37 1.95
N LEU A 13 -34.98 21.91 0.73
CA LEU A 13 -35.69 21.28 -0.39
C LEU A 13 -34.92 20.08 -1.01
N CYS A 14 -33.61 19.98 -0.82
CA CYS A 14 -32.84 18.80 -1.25
C CYS A 14 -32.95 17.61 -0.28
N GLY A 15 -33.52 17.79 0.92
CA GLY A 15 -33.55 16.77 1.98
C GLY A 15 -34.64 15.70 1.85
N PHE A 16 -35.64 15.89 0.99
CA PHE A 16 -36.84 15.03 0.95
C PHE A 16 -37.04 14.26 -0.37
N ALA A 17 -36.08 14.30 -1.30
CA ALA A 17 -36.18 13.58 -2.58
C ALA A 17 -35.51 12.20 -2.60
N TYR A 18 -34.98 11.71 -1.47
CA TYR A 18 -34.38 10.37 -1.36
C TYR A 18 -35.15 9.51 -0.36
N ALA A 19 -36.39 9.19 -0.69
CA ALA A 19 -37.17 8.21 0.05
C ALA A 19 -38.05 7.41 -0.92
N GLU A 20 -37.42 6.53 -1.70
CA GLU A 20 -37.95 5.21 -2.14
C GLU A 20 -36.99 4.55 -3.13
N GLU A 21 -36.18 3.59 -2.68
CA GLU A 21 -36.19 2.19 -3.16
C GLU A 21 -35.04 1.40 -2.49
N SER A 22 -35.38 0.22 -2.02
CA SER A 22 -34.73 -0.57 -0.98
C SER A 22 -33.61 -1.47 -1.48
N LYS A 23 -32.49 -0.90 -1.94
CA LYS A 23 -31.18 -1.58 -1.93
C LYS A 23 -30.12 -0.60 -1.47
N SER A 24 -29.49 -0.93 -0.34
CA SER A 24 -28.60 -0.05 0.39
C SER A 24 -27.53 0.58 -0.50
N LEU A 25 -27.52 1.91 -0.57
CA LEU A 25 -26.40 2.72 -1.09
C LEU A 25 -25.04 2.29 -0.52
N ALA A 26 -25.01 1.64 0.65
CA ALA A 26 -23.81 1.03 1.22
C ALA A 26 -23.18 -0.07 0.35
N THR A 27 -23.97 -0.82 -0.42
CA THR A 27 -23.47 -1.91 -1.29
C THR A 27 -22.95 -1.35 -2.61
N GLN A 28 -23.68 -0.41 -3.23
CA GLN A 28 -23.26 0.20 -4.49
C GLN A 28 -22.08 1.16 -4.31
N ALA A 29 -22.04 1.91 -3.19
CA ALA A 29 -20.85 2.66 -2.79
C ALA A 29 -19.72 1.73 -2.36
N GLY A 30 -20.01 0.60 -1.71
CA GLY A 30 -19.04 -0.44 -1.37
C GLY A 30 -18.35 -1.03 -2.60
N GLU A 31 -19.09 -1.32 -3.68
CA GLU A 31 -18.54 -1.84 -4.94
C GLU A 31 -17.74 -0.79 -5.72
N ALA A 32 -18.17 0.48 -5.72
CA ALA A 32 -17.44 1.57 -6.38
C ALA A 32 -16.18 2.01 -5.61
N THR A 33 -16.17 1.84 -4.28
CA THR A 33 -15.04 2.17 -3.41
C THR A 33 -14.20 0.95 -3.04
N ALA A 34 -14.60 -0.28 -3.40
CA ALA A 34 -13.86 -1.51 -3.13
C ALA A 34 -12.36 -1.43 -3.50
N PRO A 35 -11.97 -0.97 -4.70
CA PRO A 35 -10.53 -0.87 -5.03
C PRO A 35 -9.81 0.21 -4.20
N ILE A 36 -10.52 1.26 -3.79
CA ILE A 36 -9.97 2.33 -2.94
C ILE A 36 -9.82 1.82 -1.50
N ALA A 37 -10.79 1.06 -1.00
CA ALA A 37 -10.74 0.42 0.31
C ALA A 37 -9.65 -0.66 0.38
N GLU A 38 -9.40 -1.40 -0.70
CA GLU A 38 -8.33 -2.39 -0.80
C GLU A 38 -6.93 -1.74 -0.83
N ALA A 39 -6.79 -0.64 -1.59
CA ALA A 39 -5.57 0.16 -1.62
C ALA A 39 -5.28 0.80 -0.25
N ILE A 40 -6.29 1.34 0.42
CA ILE A 40 -6.16 1.87 1.79
C ILE A 40 -5.86 0.73 2.77
N GLY A 41 -6.53 -0.41 2.63
CA GLY A 41 -6.40 -1.57 3.52
C GLY A 41 -5.01 -2.20 3.49
N SER A 42 -4.39 -2.29 2.32
CA SER A 42 -3.02 -2.82 2.19
C SER A 42 -1.98 -1.93 2.87
N GLY A 43 -2.10 -0.60 2.71
CA GLY A 43 -1.26 0.36 3.44
C GLY A 43 -1.51 0.34 4.95
N PHE A 44 -2.78 0.21 5.37
CA PHE A 44 -3.15 0.15 6.78
C PHE A 44 -2.62 -1.13 7.46
N ASN A 45 -2.64 -2.27 6.75
CA ASN A 45 -2.15 -3.54 7.28
C ASN A 45 -0.64 -3.49 7.59
N ARG A 46 0.17 -2.84 6.73
CA ARG A 46 1.60 -2.63 7.00
C ARG A 46 1.81 -1.76 8.24
N ILE A 47 1.10 -0.63 8.33
CA ILE A 47 1.18 0.30 9.48
C ILE A 47 0.84 -0.40 10.79
N VAL A 48 -0.25 -1.16 10.83
CA VAL A 48 -0.67 -1.91 12.03
C VAL A 48 0.35 -2.98 12.38
N THR A 49 0.91 -3.68 11.38
CA THR A 49 1.94 -4.68 11.61
C THR A 49 3.23 -4.06 12.13
N GLU A 50 3.66 -2.92 11.59
CA GLU A 50 4.82 -2.16 12.09
C GLU A 50 4.61 -1.69 13.53
N PHE A 51 3.41 -1.21 13.86
CA PHE A 51 3.04 -0.86 15.23
C PHE A 51 3.16 -2.06 16.17
N MET A 52 2.60 -3.22 15.79
CA MET A 52 2.71 -4.45 16.58
C MET A 52 4.16 -4.94 16.68
N ALA A 53 4.97 -4.78 15.64
CA ALA A 53 6.38 -5.15 15.62
C ALA A 53 7.23 -4.33 16.61
N GLY A 54 6.76 -3.17 17.07
CA GLY A 54 7.37 -2.38 18.13
C GLY A 54 7.06 -2.88 19.55
N THR A 55 6.15 -3.85 19.68
CA THR A 55 5.81 -4.46 20.99
C THR A 55 6.64 -5.70 21.27
N ASP A 56 6.81 -6.02 22.55
CA ASP A 56 7.45 -7.26 22.99
C ASP A 56 6.43 -8.41 23.12
N GLY A 57 6.92 -9.64 22.97
CA GLY A 57 6.10 -10.86 23.04
C GLY A 57 5.64 -11.39 21.68
N MET A 58 4.77 -12.42 21.72
CA MET A 58 4.42 -13.23 20.54
C MET A 58 3.84 -12.43 19.38
N ALA A 59 3.03 -11.40 19.67
CA ALA A 59 2.44 -10.54 18.65
C ALA A 59 3.52 -9.71 17.92
N GLY A 60 4.47 -9.14 18.66
CA GLY A 60 5.58 -8.39 18.07
C GLY A 60 6.54 -9.27 17.27
N ASP A 61 6.85 -10.47 17.75
CA ASP A 61 7.68 -11.43 17.01
C ASP A 61 7.00 -11.88 15.70
N ALA A 62 5.71 -12.17 15.75
CA ALA A 62 4.93 -12.53 14.56
C ALA A 62 4.87 -11.37 13.57
N ALA A 63 4.69 -10.14 14.04
CA ALA A 63 4.65 -8.94 13.23
C ALA A 63 6.01 -8.67 12.55
N ARG A 64 7.13 -8.74 13.28
CA ARG A 64 8.49 -8.64 12.73
C ARG A 64 8.76 -9.69 11.65
N LYS A 65 8.33 -10.93 11.89
CA LYS A 65 8.45 -12.02 10.91
C LYS A 65 7.60 -11.76 9.67
N SER A 66 6.38 -11.26 9.85
CA SER A 66 5.47 -10.92 8.75
C SER A 66 6.04 -9.79 7.88
N LEU A 67 6.56 -8.72 8.48
CA LEU A 67 7.20 -7.61 7.77
C LEU A 67 8.42 -8.08 6.98
N LYS A 68 9.29 -8.92 7.58
CA LYS A 68 10.43 -9.50 6.87
C LYS A 68 10.02 -10.31 5.64
N MET A 69 8.91 -11.03 5.72
CA MET A 69 8.37 -11.78 4.58
C MET A 69 7.73 -10.85 3.53
N GLN A 70 7.08 -9.76 3.95
CA GLN A 70 6.54 -8.74 3.04
C GLN A 70 7.66 -8.03 2.29
N ASP A 71 8.70 -7.54 2.98
CA ASP A 71 9.86 -6.88 2.36
C ASP A 71 10.56 -7.80 1.35
N LYS A 72 10.69 -9.10 1.68
CA LYS A 72 11.26 -10.08 0.74
C LYS A 72 10.41 -10.19 -0.53
N ARG A 73 9.08 -10.31 -0.38
CA ARG A 73 8.16 -10.38 -1.53
C ARG A 73 8.20 -9.10 -2.36
N GLU A 74 8.27 -7.94 -1.70
CA GLU A 74 8.34 -6.64 -2.35
C GLU A 74 9.65 -6.50 -3.14
N ARG A 75 10.79 -6.92 -2.57
CA ARG A 75 12.08 -6.98 -3.28
C ARG A 75 12.05 -7.93 -4.46
N GLU A 76 11.44 -9.10 -4.33
CA GLU A 76 11.30 -10.06 -5.42
C GLU A 76 10.36 -9.57 -6.53
N ALA A 77 9.27 -8.88 -6.16
CA ALA A 77 8.30 -8.31 -7.10
C ALA A 77 8.85 -7.08 -7.84
N ASN A 78 9.63 -6.25 -7.15
CA ASN A 78 10.28 -5.06 -7.73
C ASN A 78 11.70 -5.34 -8.23
N ARG A 79 12.12 -6.61 -8.33
CA ARG A 79 13.45 -6.93 -8.87
C ARG A 79 13.54 -6.44 -10.32
N GLY A 80 14.66 -5.80 -10.65
CA GLY A 80 14.97 -5.41 -12.01
C GLY A 80 15.25 -6.62 -12.90
N VAL A 81 15.56 -6.33 -14.17
CA VAL A 81 16.02 -7.36 -15.10
C VAL A 81 17.32 -7.98 -14.57
N ARG A 82 17.40 -9.32 -14.60
CA ARG A 82 18.63 -10.02 -14.24
C ARG A 82 19.76 -9.61 -15.16
N LYS A 83 20.90 -9.27 -14.56
CA LYS A 83 22.09 -8.82 -15.25
C LYS A 83 23.10 -9.95 -15.35
N THR A 84 23.97 -9.86 -16.35
CA THR A 84 25.06 -10.82 -16.51
C THR A 84 26.18 -10.51 -15.52
N MET A 85 27.00 -11.51 -15.18
CA MET A 85 28.15 -11.30 -14.30
C MET A 85 29.11 -10.24 -14.87
N LYS A 86 29.24 -10.15 -16.20
CA LYS A 86 30.06 -9.12 -16.87
C LYS A 86 29.57 -7.69 -16.62
N GLU A 87 28.26 -7.50 -16.46
CA GLU A 87 27.68 -6.19 -16.18
C GLU A 87 27.90 -5.78 -14.72
N CYS A 88 27.85 -6.75 -13.80
CA CYS A 88 27.95 -6.53 -12.36
C CYS A 88 29.36 -6.72 -11.77
N ILE A 89 30.35 -7.23 -12.51
CA ILE A 89 31.68 -7.45 -11.91
C ILE A 89 32.33 -6.13 -11.46
N LYS A 90 32.99 -6.17 -10.29
CA LYS A 90 33.78 -5.06 -9.76
C LYS A 90 35.11 -4.93 -10.51
N PRO A 91 35.73 -3.73 -10.58
CA PRO A 91 36.96 -3.52 -11.35
C PRO A 91 38.13 -4.42 -10.94
N GLU A 92 38.20 -4.80 -9.66
CA GLU A 92 39.23 -5.70 -9.11
C GLU A 92 38.87 -7.19 -9.26
N ASN A 93 37.82 -7.53 -10.01
CA ASN A 93 37.26 -8.88 -10.14
C ASN A 93 36.81 -9.51 -8.81
N VAL A 94 36.50 -8.69 -7.81
CA VAL A 94 35.93 -9.14 -6.54
C VAL A 94 34.47 -9.54 -6.77
N ILE A 95 34.13 -10.77 -6.39
CA ILE A 95 32.76 -11.29 -6.38
C ILE A 95 32.31 -11.38 -4.93
N ASP A 96 31.38 -10.51 -4.56
CA ASP A 96 30.75 -10.48 -3.25
C ASP A 96 29.22 -10.46 -3.38
N ASP A 97 28.53 -10.31 -2.25
CA ASP A 97 27.07 -10.28 -2.21
C ASP A 97 26.50 -9.11 -3.04
N ASP A 98 27.21 -7.99 -3.19
CA ASP A 98 26.76 -6.87 -4.03
C ASP A 98 26.69 -7.27 -5.51
N VAL A 99 27.69 -8.02 -5.99
CA VAL A 99 27.71 -8.54 -7.37
C VAL A 99 26.55 -9.50 -7.59
N LYS A 100 26.28 -10.37 -6.61
CA LYS A 100 25.15 -11.30 -6.66
C LYS A 100 23.81 -10.56 -6.68
N GLU A 101 23.62 -9.58 -5.80
CA GLU A 101 22.41 -8.76 -5.75
C GLU A 101 22.21 -7.95 -7.05
N CYS A 102 23.29 -7.45 -7.66
CA CYS A 102 23.21 -6.79 -8.96
C CYS A 102 22.78 -7.75 -10.08
N MET A 103 23.34 -8.96 -10.12
CA MET A 103 22.96 -9.98 -11.10
C MET A 103 21.51 -10.42 -10.94
N GLU A 104 21.03 -10.51 -9.70
CA GLU A 104 19.64 -10.85 -9.39
C GLU A 104 18.66 -9.69 -9.69
N GLY A 105 19.18 -8.51 -10.07
CA GLY A 105 18.38 -7.31 -10.35
C GLY A 105 17.88 -6.62 -9.08
N LEU A 106 18.41 -6.99 -7.91
CA LEU A 106 18.03 -6.44 -6.61
C LEU A 106 18.79 -5.14 -6.30
N ARG A 107 19.92 -4.89 -6.99
CA ARG A 107 20.78 -3.72 -6.75
C ARG A 107 21.22 -3.05 -8.04
N VAL A 108 21.35 -1.73 -7.99
CA VAL A 108 21.97 -0.92 -9.05
C VAL A 108 23.49 -0.94 -8.87
N LYS A 109 24.23 -1.04 -9.98
CA LYS A 109 25.69 -0.99 -9.95
C LYS A 109 26.15 0.42 -9.63
N GLU A 110 26.93 0.56 -8.56
CA GLU A 110 27.48 1.84 -8.07
C GLU A 110 29.02 1.86 -8.01
N TRP A 111 29.66 0.81 -8.53
CA TRP A 111 31.11 0.60 -8.53
C TRP A 111 31.72 0.59 -9.94
#